data_AF-A0A530QW97-F1
#
_entry.id   AF-A0A530QW97-F1
#
_cell.length_a   1.000
_cell.length_b   1.000
_cell.length_c   1.000
_cell.angle_alpha   90.00
_cell.angle_beta   90.00
_cell.angle_gamma   90.00
#
_symmetry.space_group_name_H-M   'P 1'
#
loop_
_entity.id
_entity.type
_entity.pdbx_description
1 polymer ?
#
loop_
_entity_poly.entity_id
_entity_poly.type
_entity_poly.pdbx_seq_one_letter_code
_entity_poly.pdbx_strand_id
1 'polypeptide(L)'
;SQWSIWWIDGRNRATIDIPMRGTFEAGVGTFLCKDVFDGRNIYVRFLWSRITEKSARWEQAFSPDVGKTWETNWIMDFARQV
;
A
#
# COMPACT_ATOMS: atom_id res chain seq x y z
N SER A 1 2.65 -15.32 8.76
CA SER A 1 3.79 -14.92 7.93
C SER A 1 3.69 -13.44 7.59
N GLN A 2 4.81 -12.70 7.61
CA GLN A 2 4.87 -11.26 7.32
C GLN A 2 5.39 -11.02 5.90
N TRP A 3 4.79 -10.07 5.19
CA TRP A 3 5.13 -9.67 3.82
C TRP A 3 5.74 -8.27 3.84
N SER A 4 6.54 -7.96 2.82
CA SER A 4 7.12 -6.63 2.59
C SER A 4 7.00 -6.25 1.12
N ILE A 5 6.63 -4.99 0.85
CA ILE A 5 6.53 -4.41 -0.50
C ILE A 5 7.43 -3.18 -0.53
N TRP A 6 8.31 -3.08 -1.53
CA TRP A 6 9.18 -1.93 -1.73
C TRP A 6 8.75 -1.15 -2.96
N TRP A 7 8.84 0.18 -2.88
CA TRP A 7 8.68 1.05 -4.04
C TRP A 7 10.05 1.41 -4.62
N ILE A 8 10.12 1.44 -5.95
CA ILE A 8 11.34 1.78 -6.70
C ILE A 8 10.94 2.76 -7.79
N ASP A 9 11.52 3.96 -7.74
CA ASP A 9 11.36 4.97 -8.78
C ASP A 9 12.53 4.89 -9.77
N GLY A 10 12.26 4.56 -11.03
CA GLY A 10 13.27 4.51 -12.08
C GLY A 10 13.99 5.84 -12.35
N ARG A 11 13.42 6.97 -11.89
CA ARG A 11 14.03 8.31 -11.93
C ARG A 11 15.06 8.51 -10.81
N ASN A 12 14.91 7.80 -9.69
CA ASN A 12 15.85 7.80 -8.58
C ASN A 12 16.34 6.37 -8.27
N ARG A 13 17.23 5.86 -9.12
CA ARG A 13 17.72 4.48 -9.06
C ARG A 13 18.59 4.17 -7.83
N ALA A 14 19.05 5.19 -7.11
CA ALA A 14 19.90 5.05 -5.94
C ALA A 14 19.10 4.82 -4.65
N THR A 15 17.79 5.04 -4.67
CA THR A 15 16.93 4.97 -3.49
C THR A 15 15.87 3.89 -3.65
N ILE A 16 15.76 3.05 -2.64
CA ILE A 16 14.65 2.12 -2.45
C ILE A 16 13.90 2.60 -1.23
N ASP A 17 12.59 2.80 -1.35
CA ASP A 17 11.78 3.37 -0.29
C ASP A 17 11.60 2.42 0.89
N ILE A 18 11.19 2.96 2.03
CA ILE A 18 10.88 2.18 3.24
C ILE A 18 9.82 1.13 2.89
N PRO A 19 10.04 -0.16 3.21
CA PRO A 19 9.08 -1.18 2.84
C PRO A 19 7.76 -1.01 3.59
N MET A 20 6.69 -1.25 2.85
CA MET A 20 5.35 -1.47 3.37
C MET A 20 5.32 -2.88 3.96
N ARG A 21 5.13 -2.99 5.28
CA ARG A 21 5.11 -4.29 5.96
C ARG A 21 3.69 -4.66 6.34
N GLY A 22 3.33 -5.92 6.13
CA GLY A 22 1.94 -6.34 6.31
C GLY A 22 1.75 -7.84 6.43
N THR A 23 0.50 -8.20 6.67
CA THR A 23 0.01 -9.58 6.75
C THR A 23 -1.27 -9.70 5.96
N PHE A 24 -1.60 -10.94 5.56
CA PHE A 24 -2.92 -11.27 5.04
C PHE A 24 -3.72 -11.94 6.15
N GLU A 25 -4.92 -11.41 6.39
CA GLU A 25 -5.86 -11.92 7.38
C GLU A 25 -7.25 -11.98 6.73
N ALA A 26 -7.89 -13.16 6.78
CA ALA A 26 -9.20 -13.40 6.16
C ALA A 26 -9.31 -12.93 4.69
N GLY A 27 -8.25 -13.11 3.89
CA GLY A 27 -8.22 -12.72 2.48
C GLY A 27 -7.96 -11.23 2.21
N VAL A 28 -7.72 -10.43 3.25
CA VAL A 28 -7.36 -9.02 3.13
C VAL A 28 -5.91 -8.83 3.53
N GLY A 29 -5.11 -8.26 2.63
CA GLY A 29 -3.73 -7.86 2.90
C GLY A 29 -3.67 -6.43 3.39
N THR A 30 -3.17 -6.19 4.60
CA THR A 30 -2.98 -4.84 5.15
C THR A 30 -1.51 -4.57 5.36
N PHE A 31 -0.99 -3.51 4.73
CA PHE A 31 0.42 -3.14 4.77
C PHE A 31 0.58 -1.69 5.19
N LEU A 32 1.56 -1.41 6.04
CA LEU A 32 1.79 -0.10 6.65
C LEU A 32 3.26 0.30 6.59
N CYS A 33 3.51 1.59 6.45
CA CYS A 33 4.81 2.22 6.66
C CYS A 33 4.60 3.66 7.15
N LYS A 34 5.72 4.25 7.57
CA LYS A 34 5.84 5.68 7.84
C LYS A 34 6.61 6.28 6.69
N ASP A 35 6.13 7.40 6.18
CA ASP A 35 6.74 8.09 5.05
C ASP A 35 6.68 9.61 5.26
N VAL A 36 7.35 10.35 4.39
CA VAL A 36 7.33 11.81 4.35
C VAL A 36 6.69 12.26 3.04
N PHE A 37 5.52 12.89 3.14
CA PHE A 37 4.82 13.48 2.01
C PHE A 37 4.75 15.00 2.18
N ASP A 38 5.22 15.76 1.19
CA ASP A 38 5.32 17.23 1.24
C ASP A 38 5.98 17.76 2.53
N GLY A 39 7.04 17.08 2.98
CA GLY A 39 7.79 17.43 4.19
C GLY A 39 7.08 17.09 5.50
N ARG A 40 5.93 16.41 5.46
CA ARG A 40 5.17 15.99 6.64
C ARG A 40 5.23 14.49 6.83
N ASN A 41 5.47 14.06 8.07
CA ASN A 41 5.37 12.65 8.43
C ASN A 41 3.93 12.18 8.28
N ILE A 42 3.73 11.12 7.50
CA ILE A 42 2.44 10.47 7.30
C ILE A 42 2.55 8.97 7.54
N TYR A 43 1.41 8.34 7.80
CA TYR A 43 1.26 6.90 7.72
C TYR A 43 0.66 6.56 6.37
N VAL A 44 1.24 5.57 5.70
CA VAL A 44 0.74 5.06 4.42
C VAL A 44 0.19 3.66 4.66
N ARG A 45 -0.95 3.34 4.06
CA ARG A 45 -1.56 2.01 4.09
C ARG A 45 -1.87 1.51 2.70
N PHE A 46 -1.47 0.28 2.42
CA PHE A 46 -1.98 -0.48 1.28
C PHE A 46 -2.97 -1.54 1.76
N LEU A 47 -4.09 -1.64 1.04
CA LEU A 47 -5.07 -2.72 1.19
C LEU A 47 -5.13 -3.53 -0.09
N TRP A 48 -4.91 -4.83 0.03
CA TRP A 48 -5.24 -5.81 -0.99
C TRP A 48 -6.54 -6.50 -0.57
N SER A 49 -7.58 -6.41 -1.39
CA SER A 49 -8.90 -6.97 -1.11
C SER A 49 -9.57 -7.51 -2.36
N ARG A 50 -10.74 -8.14 -2.21
CA ARG A 50 -11.54 -8.70 -3.32
C ARG A 50 -10.73 -9.61 -4.24
N ILE A 51 -9.81 -10.38 -3.64
CA ILE A 51 -8.90 -11.26 -4.35
C ILE A 51 -9.68 -12.50 -4.78
N THR A 52 -9.67 -12.77 -6.08
CA THR A 52 -10.20 -13.98 -6.70
C THR A 52 -9.16 -14.54 -7.66
N GLU A 53 -9.44 -15.68 -8.29
CA GLU A 53 -8.57 -16.22 -9.35
C GLU A 53 -8.40 -15.27 -10.56
N LYS A 54 -9.35 -14.34 -10.74
CA LYS A 54 -9.45 -13.49 -11.94
C LYS A 54 -9.35 -11.99 -11.64
N SER A 55 -9.38 -11.58 -10.38
CA SER A 55 -9.42 -10.17 -10.00
C SER A 55 -8.78 -9.89 -8.65
N ALA A 56 -8.40 -8.64 -8.41
CA ALA A 56 -8.05 -8.11 -7.10
C ALA A 56 -8.30 -6.61 -7.07
N ARG A 57 -8.44 -6.04 -5.88
CA ARG A 57 -8.46 -4.60 -5.66
C ARG A 57 -7.30 -4.20 -4.76
N TRP A 58 -6.61 -3.15 -5.16
CA TRP A 58 -5.57 -2.51 -4.36
C TRP A 58 -5.95 -1.07 -4.07
N GLU A 59 -5.71 -0.63 -2.85
CA GLU A 59 -6.01 0.73 -2.41
C GLU A 59 -4.84 1.27 -1.60
N GLN A 60 -4.49 2.54 -1.84
CA GLN A 60 -3.57 3.32 -1.03
C GLN A 60 -4.32 4.41 -0.28
N ALA A 61 -3.99 4.55 0.99
CA ALA A 61 -4.49 5.63 1.82
C ALA A 61 -3.36 6.29 2.62
N PHE A 62 -3.50 7.61 2.83
CA PHE A 62 -2.63 8.38 3.70
C PHE A 62 -3.35 8.74 4.99
N SER A 63 -2.58 8.84 6.07
CA SER A 63 -3.05 9.29 7.36
C SER A 63 -2.07 10.30 7.94
N PRO A 64 -2.48 11.56 8.14
CA PRO A 64 -1.65 12.58 8.77
C PRO A 64 -1.67 12.49 10.32
N ASP A 65 -2.53 11.65 10.89
CA ASP A 65 -2.83 11.63 12.33
C ASP A 65 -2.54 10.26 12.98
N VAL A 66 -1.51 9.56 12.48
CA VAL A 66 -1.01 8.30 13.03
C VAL A 66 -2.05 7.17 12.96
N GLY A 67 -2.83 7.16 11.87
CA GLY A 67 -3.78 6.11 11.54
C GLY A 67 -5.17 6.28 12.15
N LYS A 68 -5.50 7.45 12.74
CA LYS A 68 -6.86 7.69 13.28
C LYS A 68 -7.85 7.96 12.17
N THR A 69 -7.45 8.73 11.15
CA THR A 69 -8.21 8.99 9.94
C THR A 69 -7.38 8.59 8.72
N TRP A 70 -8.07 8.16 7.65
CA TRP A 70 -7.44 7.66 6.43
C TRP A 70 -8.15 8.27 5.21
N GLU A 71 -7.38 8.87 4.32
CA GLU A 71 -7.85 9.32 3.01
C GLU A 71 -7.35 8.35 1.96
N THR A 72 -8.26 7.60 1.31
CA THR A 72 -7.92 6.78 0.16
C THR A 72 -7.68 7.67 -1.05
N ASN A 73 -6.43 7.79 -1.45
CA ASN A 73 -6.02 8.66 -2.56
C ASN A 73 -5.78 7.90 -3.86
N TRP A 74 -5.70 6.57 -3.83
CA TRP A 74 -5.55 5.76 -5.04
C TRP A 74 -6.21 4.40 -4.91
N ILE A 75 -6.95 4.02 -5.95
CA ILE A 75 -7.60 2.74 -6.12
C ILE A 75 -7.16 2.15 -7.46
N MET A 76 -6.84 0.86 -7.46
CA MET A 76 -6.64 0.05 -8.66
C MET A 76 -7.48 -1.22 -8.59
N ASP A 77 -8.25 -1.49 -9.64
CA ASP A 77 -8.93 -2.76 -9.82
C ASP A 77 -8.19 -3.57 -10.92
N PHE A 78 -7.70 -4.74 -10.52
CA PHE A 78 -7.00 -5.68 -11.40
C PHE A 78 -7.97 -6.72 -11.94
N ALA A 79 -7.86 -7.02 -13.22
CA ALA A 79 -8.57 -8.11 -13.87
C ALA A 79 -7.62 -8.89 -14.78
N ARG A 80 -7.71 -10.22 -14.75
CA ARG A 80 -7.01 -11.10 -15.69
C ARG A 80 -7.71 -11.01 -17.05
N GLN A 81 -6.97 -10.66 -18.10
CA GLN A 81 -7.48 -10.76 -19.46
C GLN A 81 -7.63 -12.22 -19.87
N VAL A 82 -8.71 -12.51 -20.57
CA VAL A 82 -9.07 -13.85 -21.08
C VAL A 82 -8.52 -14.04 -22.47
#